data_AF-A0A8H5KVT5-F1
#
_entry.id   AF-A0A8H5KVT5-F1
#
_cell.length_a   1.000
_cell.length_b   1.000
_cell.length_c   1.000
_cell.angle_alpha   90.00
_cell.angle_beta   90.00
_cell.angle_gamma   90.00
#
_symmetry.space_group_name_H-M   'P 1'
#
loop_
_entity.id
_entity.type
_entity.pdbx_description
1 polymer ?
#
loop_
_entity_poly.entity_id
_entity_poly.type
_entity_poly.pdbx_seq_one_letter_code
_entity_poly.pdbx_strand_id
1 'polypeptide(L)'
;MSQSTVCITLYIFRGTPDFYFARHVLAYFTSPEDPSFHETVHAQHEDEGDPWKVDRIHRGVDWALSATYLSHVNVGAVQVWKGREMDPVNVVAGTPVEGREKISDWNCQTFILEGLQALVSEGYQTQEWYDAVEGELMDKLLDGCVG
;
A
#
# COMPACT_ATOMS: atom_id res chain seq x y z
N MET A 1 -15.64 11.36 -22.50
CA MET A 1 -14.39 10.66 -22.16
C MET A 1 -14.74 9.49 -21.26
N SER A 2 -14.19 8.30 -21.49
CA SER A 2 -14.48 7.12 -20.65
C SER A 2 -13.63 7.14 -19.38
N GLN A 3 -14.21 6.66 -18.28
CA GLN A 3 -13.50 6.39 -17.04
C GLN A 3 -12.97 4.93 -17.03
N SER A 4 -11.96 4.68 -16.22
CA SER A 4 -11.46 3.36 -15.83
C SER A 4 -11.46 3.28 -14.31
N THR A 5 -11.63 2.07 -13.78
CA THR A 5 -11.63 1.79 -12.35
C THR A 5 -10.27 1.22 -11.96
N VAL A 6 -9.66 1.74 -10.89
CA VAL A 6 -8.46 1.16 -10.29
C VAL A 6 -8.79 0.69 -8.89
N CYS A 7 -8.81 -0.62 -8.70
CA CYS A 7 -9.04 -1.27 -7.41
C CYS A 7 -7.73 -1.33 -6.62
N ILE A 8 -7.79 -1.12 -5.30
CA ILE A 8 -6.64 -1.12 -4.40
C ILE A 8 -6.86 -2.20 -3.32
N THR A 9 -5.83 -3.01 -3.09
CA THR A 9 -5.77 -3.99 -1.99
C THR A 9 -4.46 -3.82 -1.23
N LEU A 10 -4.52 -3.70 0.09
CA LEU A 10 -3.31 -3.72 0.93
C LEU A 10 -3.05 -5.14 1.39
N TYR A 11 -1.87 -5.67 1.13
CA TYR A 11 -1.46 -6.96 1.66
C TYR A 11 -0.53 -6.77 2.84
N ILE A 12 -0.75 -7.56 3.89
CA ILE A 12 -0.02 -7.50 5.16
C ILE A 12 0.73 -8.83 5.34
N PHE A 13 2.01 -8.73 5.68
CA PHE A 13 2.89 -9.86 5.88
C PHE A 13 3.57 -9.79 7.24
N ARG A 14 3.85 -10.95 7.83
CA ARG A 14 4.59 -11.08 9.08
C ARG A 14 6.02 -10.55 8.94
N GLY A 15 6.43 -9.78 9.95
CA GLY A 15 7.82 -9.36 10.13
C GLY A 15 8.67 -10.43 10.83
N THR A 16 9.95 -10.13 11.03
CA THR A 16 10.84 -10.96 11.87
C THR A 16 11.65 -10.06 12.80
N PRO A 17 11.40 -10.07 14.13
CA PRO A 17 10.33 -10.77 14.84
C PRO A 17 8.92 -10.25 14.47
N ASP A 18 7.87 -11.08 14.62
CA ASP A 18 6.49 -10.73 14.25
C ASP A 18 5.83 -9.83 15.32
N PHE A 19 6.18 -8.54 15.27
CA PHE A 19 5.46 -7.48 15.98
C PHE A 19 4.64 -6.65 15.00
N TYR A 20 3.52 -6.07 15.45
CA TYR A 20 2.64 -5.30 14.56
C TYR A 20 3.40 -4.20 13.80
N PHE A 21 4.29 -3.45 14.46
CA PHE A 21 5.09 -2.37 13.86
C PHE A 21 6.21 -2.87 12.92
N ALA A 22 6.49 -4.17 12.93
CA ALA A 22 7.48 -4.82 12.07
C ALA A 22 6.83 -5.56 10.89
N ARG A 23 5.49 -5.57 10.78
CA ARG A 23 4.77 -6.18 9.67
C ARG A 23 4.94 -5.40 8.40
N HIS A 24 5.14 -6.12 7.30
CA HIS A 24 5.31 -5.52 5.98
C HIS A 24 3.97 -5.26 5.32
N VAL A 25 3.80 -4.10 4.68
CA VAL A 25 2.57 -3.74 3.95
C VAL A 25 2.92 -3.25 2.56
N LEU A 26 2.16 -3.72 1.56
CA LEU A 26 2.21 -3.24 0.18
C LEU A 26 0.82 -2.90 -0.33
N ALA A 27 0.74 -1.94 -1.26
CA ALA A 27 -0.46 -1.66 -2.03
C ALA A 27 -0.40 -2.38 -3.37
N TYR A 28 -1.46 -3.08 -3.73
CA TYR A 28 -1.64 -3.74 -5.01
C TYR A 28 -2.82 -3.13 -5.76
N PHE A 29 -2.59 -2.78 -7.02
CA PHE A 29 -3.54 -2.11 -7.89
C PHE A 29 -3.89 -3.01 -9.07
N THR A 30 -5.18 -3.04 -9.39
CA THR A 30 -5.72 -3.78 -10.54
C THR A 30 -6.80 -2.95 -11.23
N SER A 31 -7.08 -3.25 -12.50
CA SER A 31 -8.20 -2.64 -13.21
C SER A 31 -9.10 -3.71 -13.82
N PRO A 32 -10.42 -3.71 -13.57
CA PRO A 32 -11.33 -4.64 -14.23
C PRO A 32 -11.46 -4.37 -15.74
N GLU A 33 -11.17 -3.13 -16.19
CA GLU A 33 -11.18 -2.77 -17.61
C GLU A 33 -9.90 -3.21 -18.35
N ASP A 34 -8.79 -3.42 -17.64
CA ASP A 34 -7.53 -3.94 -18.18
C ASP A 34 -7.00 -5.10 -17.31
N PRO A 35 -7.28 -6.36 -17.68
CA PRO A 35 -6.81 -7.54 -16.95
C PRO A 35 -5.29 -7.70 -16.91
N SER A 36 -4.52 -6.92 -17.68
CA SER A 36 -3.06 -6.93 -17.63
C SER A 36 -2.50 -5.90 -16.66
N PHE A 37 -3.33 -4.99 -16.16
CA PHE A 37 -2.94 -3.94 -15.23
C PHE A 37 -2.75 -4.51 -13.83
N HIS A 38 -1.48 -4.67 -13.46
CA HIS A 38 -1.06 -5.20 -12.17
C HIS A 38 0.14 -4.43 -11.67
N GLU A 39 -0.07 -3.68 -10.60
CA GLU A 39 0.94 -2.78 -10.06
C GLU A 39 1.04 -2.99 -8.55
N THR A 40 2.25 -3.16 -8.04
CA THR A 40 2.50 -3.17 -6.60
C THR A 40 3.45 -2.03 -6.24
N VAL A 41 3.16 -1.36 -5.12
CA VAL A 41 4.00 -0.31 -4.54
C VAL A 41 4.18 -0.57 -3.06
N HIS A 42 5.42 -0.46 -2.58
CA HIS A 42 5.78 -0.54 -1.16
C HIS A 42 7.11 0.15 -0.90
N ALA A 43 7.40 0.40 0.37
CA ALA A 43 8.73 0.86 0.80
C ALA A 43 9.46 -0.27 1.51
N GLN A 44 10.75 -0.42 1.21
CA GLN A 44 11.63 -1.41 1.82
C GLN A 44 13.00 -0.82 2.12
N HIS A 45 13.71 -1.43 3.05
CA HIS A 45 15.14 -1.23 3.28
C HIS A 45 15.78 -2.61 3.44
N GLU A 46 17.06 -2.75 3.08
CA GLU A 46 17.73 -4.06 3.04
C GLU A 46 18.12 -4.49 4.46
N ASP A 47 18.80 -3.60 5.21
CA ASP A 47 19.19 -3.81 6.60
C ASP A 47 18.81 -2.63 7.51
N GLU A 48 18.78 -2.85 8.83
CA GLU A 48 18.53 -1.79 9.81
C GLU A 48 19.56 -0.64 9.65
N GLY A 49 19.06 0.58 9.45
CA GLY A 49 19.89 1.77 9.18
C GLY A 49 20.15 2.05 7.71
N ASP A 50 19.77 1.15 6.79
CA ASP A 50 19.81 1.45 5.37
C ASP A 50 18.74 2.48 4.96
N PRO A 51 19.01 3.27 3.91
CA PRO A 51 18.01 4.16 3.35
C PRO A 51 16.79 3.39 2.84
N TRP A 52 15.60 3.90 3.17
CA TRP A 52 14.36 3.43 2.60
C TRP A 52 14.30 3.67 1.09
N LYS A 53 13.76 2.72 0.36
CA LYS A 53 13.56 2.76 -1.10
C LYS A 53 12.12 2.42 -1.42
N VAL A 54 11.55 3.12 -2.39
CA VAL A 54 10.27 2.75 -3.00
C VAL A 54 10.55 1.65 -4.02
N ASP A 55 9.85 0.53 -3.88
CA ASP A 55 9.90 -0.58 -4.83
C ASP A 55 8.57 -0.72 -5.57
N ARG A 56 8.67 -1.09 -6.86
CA ARG A 56 7.55 -1.16 -7.79
C ARG A 56 7.60 -2.44 -8.59
N ILE A 57 6.48 -3.16 -8.64
CA ILE A 57 6.38 -4.42 -9.39
C ILE A 57 5.25 -4.30 -10.42
N HIS A 58 5.61 -4.38 -11.69
CA HIS A 58 4.73 -4.21 -12.86
C HIS A 58 4.24 -5.57 -13.41
N ARG A 59 3.70 -6.42 -12.54
CA ARG A 59 3.19 -7.75 -12.91
C ARG A 59 2.22 -8.29 -11.87
N GLY A 60 1.35 -9.20 -12.31
CA GLY A 60 0.51 -9.98 -11.41
C GLY A 60 1.35 -10.84 -10.48
N VAL A 61 1.07 -10.76 -9.18
CA VAL A 61 1.68 -11.59 -8.14
C VAL A 61 0.58 -12.06 -7.21
N ASP A 62 0.56 -13.37 -6.95
CA ASP A 62 -0.38 -13.98 -6.00
C ASP A 62 0.11 -13.76 -4.55
N TRP A 63 0.01 -12.52 -4.07
CA TRP A 63 0.52 -12.10 -2.76
C TRP A 63 -0.01 -12.94 -1.59
N ALA A 64 -1.26 -13.41 -1.69
CA ALA A 64 -1.89 -14.28 -0.70
C ALA A 64 -1.23 -15.67 -0.57
N LEU A 65 -0.41 -16.08 -1.54
CA LEU A 65 0.33 -17.35 -1.51
C LEU A 65 1.74 -17.22 -0.90
N SER A 66 2.14 -16.01 -0.50
CA SER A 66 3.41 -15.81 0.19
C SER A 66 3.44 -16.56 1.53
N ALA A 67 4.58 -17.17 1.88
CA ALA A 67 4.76 -17.86 3.15
C ALA A 67 4.60 -16.94 4.39
N THR A 68 4.83 -15.64 4.22
CA THR A 68 4.69 -14.62 5.27
C THR A 68 3.34 -13.91 5.24
N TYR A 69 2.44 -14.25 4.31
CA TYR A 69 1.14 -13.61 4.21
C TYR A 69 0.33 -13.77 5.51
N LEU A 70 -0.24 -12.67 5.97
CA LEU A 70 -1.06 -12.63 7.17
C LEU A 70 -2.53 -12.34 6.83
N SER A 71 -2.78 -11.21 6.17
CA SER A 71 -4.12 -10.71 5.89
C SER A 71 -4.07 -9.64 4.80
N HIS A 72 -5.24 -9.11 4.41
CA HIS A 72 -5.34 -7.99 3.50
C HIS A 72 -6.52 -7.08 3.86
N VAL A 73 -6.49 -5.85 3.35
CA VAL A 73 -7.57 -4.86 3.39
C VAL A 73 -8.02 -4.57 1.96
N ASN A 74 -9.32 -4.67 1.71
CA ASN A 74 -9.89 -4.26 0.43
C ASN A 74 -10.26 -2.78 0.50
N VAL A 75 -9.36 -1.95 0.00
CA VAL A 75 -9.43 -0.49 0.09
C VAL A 75 -10.54 0.11 -0.79
N GLY A 76 -11.08 -0.68 -1.71
CA GLY A 76 -12.07 -0.23 -2.69
C GLY A 76 -11.40 0.19 -3.99
N ALA A 77 -11.94 1.22 -4.64
CA ALA A 77 -11.47 1.64 -5.96
C ALA A 77 -11.54 3.15 -6.16
N VAL A 78 -10.64 3.66 -7.00
CA VAL A 78 -10.63 5.04 -7.49
C VAL A 78 -11.07 5.09 -8.95
N GLN A 79 -11.70 6.20 -9.35
CA GLN A 79 -12.08 6.47 -10.73
C GLN A 79 -11.04 7.36 -11.38
N VAL A 80 -10.59 6.98 -12.57
CA VAL A 80 -9.61 7.73 -13.35
C VAL A 80 -10.06 7.82 -14.81
N TRP A 81 -9.50 8.78 -15.54
CA TRP A 81 -9.67 8.77 -16.99
C TRP A 81 -8.97 7.55 -17.60
N LYS A 82 -9.61 6.93 -18.59
CA LYS A 82 -9.02 5.80 -19.31
C LYS A 82 -7.64 6.16 -19.90
N GLY A 83 -6.65 5.30 -19.68
CA GLY A 83 -5.25 5.55 -20.02
C GLY A 83 -4.45 6.28 -18.92
N ARG A 84 -5.07 6.56 -17.77
CA ARG A 84 -4.44 7.18 -16.59
C ARG A 84 -4.50 6.28 -15.35
N GLU A 85 -4.59 4.97 -15.55
CA GLU A 85 -4.63 3.95 -14.50
C GLU A 85 -3.39 4.01 -13.59
N MET A 86 -2.25 4.47 -14.13
CA MET A 86 -1.01 4.67 -13.38
C MET A 86 -1.00 5.89 -12.46
N ASP A 87 -1.94 6.83 -12.59
CA ASP A 87 -1.97 8.04 -11.76
C ASP A 87 -2.00 7.72 -10.25
N PRO A 88 -2.99 6.96 -9.73
CA PRO A 88 -3.03 6.63 -8.31
C PRO A 88 -1.81 5.81 -7.85
N VAL A 89 -1.26 4.95 -8.72
CA VAL A 89 -0.03 4.20 -8.44
C VAL A 89 1.15 5.16 -8.25
N ASN A 90 1.27 6.15 -9.12
CA ASN A 90 2.33 7.15 -9.06
C ASN A 90 2.19 8.10 -7.87
N VAL A 91 0.95 8.41 -7.44
CA VAL A 91 0.70 9.18 -6.22
C VAL A 91 1.24 8.44 -5.00
N VAL A 92 0.88 7.16 -4.82
CA VAL A 92 1.38 6.36 -3.69
C VAL A 92 2.89 6.12 -3.78
N ALA A 93 3.42 5.86 -4.98
CA ALA A 93 4.87 5.70 -5.18
C ALA A 93 5.66 7.01 -4.98
N GLY A 94 4.98 8.16 -5.03
CA GLY A 94 5.55 9.49 -4.81
C GLY A 94 5.75 9.85 -3.33
N THR A 95 5.30 9.00 -2.39
CA THR A 95 5.49 9.23 -0.95
C THR A 95 6.98 9.38 -0.61
N PRO A 96 7.41 10.48 0.03
CA PRO A 96 8.83 10.74 0.30
C PRO A 96 9.42 9.76 1.31
N VAL A 97 10.48 9.04 0.88
CA VAL A 97 11.24 8.08 1.72
C VAL A 97 12.63 8.58 2.13
N GLU A 98 13.14 9.64 1.50
CA GLU A 98 14.46 10.20 1.82
C GLU A 98 14.49 10.77 3.25
N GLY A 99 15.51 10.39 4.03
CA GLY A 99 15.70 10.87 5.40
C GLY A 99 14.81 10.18 6.43
N ARG A 100 13.94 9.25 6.02
CA ARG A 100 13.04 8.51 6.92
C ARG A 100 13.76 7.52 7.81
N GLU A 101 14.98 7.11 7.46
CA GLU A 101 15.84 6.27 8.30
C GLU A 101 16.19 6.91 9.64
N LYS A 102 16.02 8.24 9.77
CA LYS A 102 16.25 9.01 11.00
C LYS A 102 15.01 9.13 11.88
N ILE A 103 13.87 8.62 11.43
CA ILE A 103 12.59 8.68 12.14
C ILE A 103 12.30 7.27 12.68
N SER A 104 12.40 7.10 14.00
CA SER A 104 12.31 5.77 14.64
C SER A 104 11.02 5.02 14.36
N ASP A 105 9.93 5.76 14.13
CA ASP A 105 8.58 5.18 14.03
C ASP A 105 8.10 5.10 12.58
N TRP A 106 8.95 5.44 11.60
CA TRP A 106 8.59 5.36 10.19
C TRP A 106 8.89 3.98 9.62
N ASN A 107 7.87 3.37 9.01
CA ASN A 107 7.97 2.04 8.40
C ASN A 107 7.12 1.95 7.13
N CYS A 108 7.04 0.76 6.54
CA CYS A 108 6.22 0.49 5.35
C CYS A 108 4.72 0.73 5.57
N GLN A 109 4.20 0.62 6.80
CA GLN A 109 2.81 0.95 7.11
C GLN A 109 2.59 2.45 7.01
N THR A 110 3.49 3.24 7.59
CA THR A 110 3.46 4.71 7.48
C THR A 110 3.57 5.16 6.03
N PHE A 111 4.44 4.53 5.23
CA PHE A 111 4.54 4.80 3.79
C PHE A 111 3.21 4.63 3.06
N ILE A 112 2.50 3.52 3.31
CA ILE A 112 1.20 3.24 2.69
C ILE A 112 0.16 4.26 3.15
N LEU A 113 0.07 4.53 4.46
CA LEU A 113 -0.88 5.52 4.99
C LEU A 113 -0.63 6.92 4.41
N GLU A 114 0.63 7.38 4.37
CA GLU A 114 0.97 8.66 3.73
C GLU A 114 0.58 8.68 2.24
N GLY A 115 0.79 7.57 1.52
CA GLY A 115 0.39 7.45 0.11
C GLY A 115 -1.14 7.47 -0.10
N LEU A 116 -1.91 6.83 0.78
CA LEU A 116 -3.37 6.89 0.76
C LEU A 116 -3.88 8.30 1.10
N GLN A 117 -3.26 8.98 2.05
CA GLN A 117 -3.56 10.38 2.36
C GLN A 117 -3.23 11.32 1.18
N ALA A 118 -2.21 11.00 0.40
CA ALA A 118 -1.89 11.73 -0.84
C ALA A 118 -2.99 11.53 -1.90
N LEU A 119 -3.59 10.33 -2.02
CA LEU A 119 -4.75 10.13 -2.90
C LEU A 119 -5.94 11.01 -2.50
N VAL A 120 -6.17 11.21 -1.20
CA VAL A 120 -7.19 12.16 -0.72
C VAL A 120 -6.83 13.59 -1.12
N SER A 121 -5.58 13.98 -0.91
CA SER A 121 -5.10 15.34 -1.21
C SER A 121 -5.18 15.70 -2.69
N GLU A 122 -4.98 14.71 -3.58
CA GLU A 122 -5.11 14.84 -5.03
C GLU A 122 -6.56 14.68 -5.54
N GLY A 123 -7.51 14.44 -4.63
CA GLY A 123 -8.95 14.38 -4.93
C GLY A 123 -9.44 13.05 -5.50
N TYR A 124 -8.67 11.97 -5.39
CA TYR A 124 -9.10 10.62 -5.80
C TYR A 124 -10.05 9.97 -4.80
N GLN A 125 -9.97 10.35 -3.51
CA GLN A 125 -10.79 9.82 -2.43
C GLN A 125 -11.12 10.89 -1.38
N THR A 126 -12.00 10.54 -0.43
CA THR A 126 -12.38 11.40 0.69
C THR A 126 -11.58 11.10 1.95
N GLN A 127 -11.57 12.03 2.90
CA GLN A 127 -10.99 11.78 4.23
C GLN A 127 -11.73 10.65 4.97
N GLU A 128 -13.06 10.58 4.85
CA GLU A 128 -13.86 9.50 5.45
C GLU A 128 -13.43 8.12 4.94
N TRP A 129 -13.10 8.00 3.65
CA TRP A 129 -12.54 6.78 3.09
C TRP A 129 -11.18 6.45 3.70
N TYR A 130 -10.30 7.45 3.86
CA TYR A 130 -8.99 7.25 4.47
C TYR A 130 -9.12 6.77 5.91
N ASP A 131 -9.93 7.46 6.72
CA ASP A 131 -10.12 7.13 8.15
C ASP A 131 -10.65 5.69 8.32
N ALA A 132 -11.56 5.26 7.43
CA ALA A 132 -12.08 3.90 7.42
C ALA A 132 -11.00 2.85 7.06
N VAL A 133 -10.20 3.13 6.03
CA VAL A 133 -9.11 2.23 5.58
C VAL A 133 -8.00 2.16 6.61
N GLU A 134 -7.61 3.28 7.21
CA GLU A 134 -6.63 3.35 8.29
C GLU A 134 -7.11 2.52 9.50
N GLY A 135 -8.37 2.68 9.92
CA GLY A 135 -8.96 1.89 10.99
C GLY A 135 -8.92 0.38 10.69
N GLU A 136 -9.35 -0.04 9.50
CA GLU A 136 -9.31 -1.46 9.13
C GLU A 136 -7.88 -2.00 9.04
N LEU A 137 -6.94 -1.23 8.49
CA LEU A 137 -5.53 -1.61 8.43
C LEU A 137 -4.97 -1.80 9.84
N MET A 138 -5.23 -0.88 10.75
CA MET A 138 -4.79 -0.99 12.15
C MET A 138 -5.38 -2.22 12.84
N ASP A 139 -6.67 -2.51 12.64
CA ASP A 139 -7.29 -3.73 13.17
C ASP A 139 -6.59 -4.99 12.61
N LYS A 140 -6.32 -5.04 11.30
CA LYS A 140 -5.60 -6.17 10.68
C LYS A 140 -4.14 -6.28 11.10
N LEU A 141 -3.48 -5.17 11.40
CA LEU A 141 -2.12 -5.12 11.92
C LEU A 141 -2.05 -5.56 13.39
N LEU A 142 -3.13 -5.47 14.15
CA LEU A 142 -3.21 -5.98 15.52
C LEU A 142 -3.73 -7.42 15.58
N ASP A 143 -4.53 -7.83 14.60
CA ASP A 143 -4.98 -9.22 14.45
C ASP A 143 -3.78 -10.16 14.33
N GLY A 144 -3.70 -11.16 15.20
CA GLY A 144 -2.57 -12.10 15.29
C GLY A 144 -1.41 -11.67 16.20
N CYS A 145 -1.49 -10.51 16.86
CA CYS A 145 -0.58 -10.15 17.97
C CYS A 145 -0.99 -10.76 19.32
N VAL A 146 -2.06 -11.58 19.34
CA VAL A 146 -2.41 -12.42 20.49
C VAL A 146 -1.71 -13.78 20.32
N GLY A 147 -0.48 -13.88 20.83
CA GLY A 147 0.33 -15.09 20.85
C GLY A 147 1.39 -15.04 21.93
#